data_AF-A0A136MVJ9-F1
#
_entry.id   AF-A0A136MVJ9-F1
#
_cell.length_a   1.000
_cell.length_b   1.000
_cell.length_c   1.000
_cell.angle_alpha   90.00
_cell.angle_beta   90.00
_cell.angle_gamma   90.00
#
_symmetry.space_group_name_H-M   'P 1'
#
loop_
_entity.id
_entity.type
_entity.pdbx_description
1 polymer ?
#
loop_
_entity_poly.entity_id
_entity_poly.type
_entity_poly.pdbx_seq_one_letter_code
_entity_poly.pdbx_strand_id
1 'polypeptide(L)'
;MKKLLVVLSVSILPFISAAAIQAGEVDLPIKEHTLANGLKVLLLERHHSPTVACQIAFKVGHNNERAGVTGAAHMLEHMMFKGTRTIGTRDYAAEVPLMKEIDQAANEMLDEKLKGSEADTTRIENLAKRLDELQKEQKKYAVGEELSNLYKKNGGSGLNAYTADDYTNYIIKLPSNKLELWCWLESDRIANPVFREFYAEKEVVHEERRMRMDTVPSGSMWELFFRPPIWRIPIPGRPSGGLPISPTTDVKPCRNFSTSTMPPTMQSLCGLGTLRAKPHWK
;
A
#
# COMPACT_ATOMS: atom_id res chain seq x y z
N MET A 1 -80.50 -2.82 33.47
CA MET A 1 -79.96 -1.55 34.01
C MET A 1 -78.90 -1.86 35.05
N LYS A 2 -77.61 -1.65 34.75
CA LYS A 2 -76.53 -1.47 35.74
C LYS A 2 -75.31 -0.92 34.99
N LYS A 3 -74.64 0.01 35.65
CA LYS A 3 -73.85 1.11 35.09
C LYS A 3 -72.41 0.71 34.78
N LEU A 4 -71.87 1.44 33.81
CA LEU A 4 -70.48 1.74 33.49
C LEU A 4 -69.48 1.62 34.66
N LEU A 5 -68.34 0.96 34.41
CA LEU A 5 -67.07 1.25 35.09
C LEU A 5 -65.93 0.92 34.12
N VAL A 6 -65.55 1.94 33.34
CA VAL A 6 -64.32 1.92 32.54
C VAL A 6 -63.17 2.12 33.52
N VAL A 7 -62.44 1.04 33.81
CA VAL A 7 -61.20 1.11 34.58
C VAL A 7 -60.10 1.58 33.62
N LEU A 8 -59.71 2.84 33.75
CA LEU A 8 -58.56 3.41 33.06
C LEU A 8 -57.29 2.76 33.66
N SER A 9 -56.75 1.74 33.00
CA SER A 9 -55.44 1.19 33.34
C SER A 9 -54.35 2.15 32.88
N VAL A 10 -53.91 3.03 33.79
CA VAL A 10 -52.68 3.79 33.60
C VAL A 10 -51.53 2.79 33.59
N SER A 11 -51.13 2.37 32.38
CA SER A 11 -49.94 1.56 32.17
C SER A 11 -48.74 2.47 32.38
N ILE A 12 -48.12 2.38 33.55
CA ILE A 12 -46.83 3.00 33.85
C ILE A 12 -45.80 2.28 32.98
N LEU A 13 -45.45 2.88 31.85
CA LEU A 13 -44.27 2.48 31.08
C LEU A 13 -43.05 2.64 32.00
N PRO A 14 -42.25 1.59 32.27
CA PRO A 14 -40.98 1.80 32.93
C PRO A 14 -40.11 2.62 31.99
N PHE A 15 -39.74 3.82 32.44
CA PHE A 15 -38.64 4.59 31.85
C PHE A 15 -37.41 3.69 31.91
N ILE A 16 -37.03 3.09 30.79
CA ILE A 16 -35.75 2.43 30.64
C ILE A 16 -34.73 3.55 30.78
N SER A 17 -34.15 3.68 31.98
CA SER A 17 -33.01 4.56 32.19
C SER A 17 -31.92 4.07 31.24
N ALA A 18 -31.54 4.92 30.28
CA ALA A 18 -30.38 4.69 29.46
C ALA A 18 -29.17 4.69 30.39
N ALA A 19 -28.80 3.52 30.90
CA ALA A 19 -27.49 3.33 31.48
C ALA A 19 -26.50 3.68 30.37
N ALA A 20 -25.90 4.86 30.48
CA ALA A 20 -24.78 5.23 29.63
C ALA A 20 -23.73 4.13 29.87
N ILE A 21 -23.53 3.28 28.86
CA ILE A 21 -22.38 2.39 28.82
C ILE A 21 -21.21 3.34 28.73
N GLN A 22 -20.62 3.65 29.88
CA GLN A 22 -19.38 4.38 29.96
C GLN A 22 -18.35 3.46 29.30
N ALA A 23 -17.99 3.76 28.05
CA ALA A 23 -16.91 3.08 27.38
C ALA A 23 -15.68 3.25 28.28
N GLY A 24 -15.26 2.16 28.92
CA GLY A 24 -14.06 2.18 29.76
C GLY A 24 -12.91 2.71 28.94
N GLU A 25 -12.26 3.76 29.42
CA GLU A 25 -11.08 4.32 28.78
C GLU A 25 -10.00 3.22 28.79
N VAL A 26 -9.70 2.67 27.62
CA VAL A 26 -8.71 1.60 27.50
C VAL A 26 -7.33 2.26 27.58
N ASP A 27 -6.78 2.30 28.79
CA ASP A 27 -5.40 2.74 29.01
C ASP A 27 -4.44 1.70 28.42
N LEU A 28 -3.85 2.02 27.27
CA LEU A 28 -2.84 1.20 26.62
C LEU A 28 -1.45 1.77 26.96
N PRO A 29 -0.54 0.99 27.57
CA PRO A 29 0.80 1.44 27.94
C PRO A 29 1.73 1.52 26.70
N ILE A 30 1.40 2.42 25.76
CA ILE A 30 2.14 2.64 24.53
C ILE A 30 3.40 3.47 24.87
N LYS A 31 4.57 2.93 24.54
CA LYS A 31 5.83 3.67 24.59
C LYS A 31 6.08 4.33 23.23
N GLU A 32 6.14 5.64 23.21
CA GLU A 32 6.48 6.41 22.01
C GLU A 32 7.96 6.82 22.04
N HIS A 33 8.63 6.65 20.90
CA HIS A 33 9.99 7.11 20.70
C HIS A 33 10.12 7.76 19.32
N THR A 34 10.87 8.86 19.22
CA THR A 34 11.15 9.53 17.94
C THR A 34 12.64 9.44 17.67
N LEU A 35 13.03 8.78 16.57
CA LEU A 35 14.42 8.65 16.16
C LEU A 35 14.97 9.99 15.65
N ALA A 36 16.30 10.11 15.58
CA ALA A 36 16.97 11.32 15.10
C ALA A 36 16.58 11.74 13.67
N ASN A 37 16.15 10.80 12.83
CA ASN A 37 15.66 11.07 11.47
C ASN A 37 14.18 11.48 11.41
N GLY A 38 13.50 11.57 12.57
CA GLY A 38 12.08 11.93 12.67
C GLY A 38 11.10 10.75 12.56
N LEU A 39 11.58 9.51 12.39
CA LEU A 39 10.72 8.32 12.42
C LEU A 39 10.11 8.14 13.82
N LYS A 40 8.78 8.07 13.89
CA LYS A 40 8.06 7.78 15.14
C LYS A 40 7.90 6.27 15.30
N VAL A 41 8.28 5.75 16.46
CA VAL A 41 8.14 4.36 16.86
C VAL A 41 7.15 4.28 18.02
N LEU A 42 6.09 3.50 17.83
CA LEU A 42 5.07 3.20 18.82
C LEU A 42 5.21 1.73 19.23
N LEU A 43 5.42 1.49 20.52
CA LEU A 43 5.64 0.17 21.07
C LEU A 43 4.55 -0.17 22.08
N LEU A 44 3.83 -1.25 21.86
CA LEU A 44 2.91 -1.80 22.85
C LEU A 44 3.39 -3.20 23.24
N GLU A 45 4.07 -3.28 24.38
CA GLU A 45 4.69 -4.50 24.89
C GLU A 45 3.63 -5.40 25.56
N ARG A 46 3.54 -6.66 25.12
CA ARG A 46 2.59 -7.65 25.64
C ARG A 46 3.23 -9.03 25.74
N HIS A 47 3.58 -9.47 26.95
CA HIS A 47 4.26 -10.75 27.20
C HIS A 47 3.36 -12.00 27.10
N HIS A 48 2.05 -11.83 26.91
CA HIS A 48 1.10 -12.94 26.84
C HIS A 48 1.06 -13.65 25.47
N SER A 49 1.70 -13.08 24.44
CA SER A 49 1.75 -13.67 23.09
C SER A 49 3.19 -13.95 22.67
N PRO A 50 3.52 -15.14 22.15
CA PRO A 50 4.85 -15.43 21.63
C PRO A 50 5.14 -14.73 20.28
N THR A 51 4.23 -13.92 19.78
CA THR A 51 4.32 -13.19 18.50
C THR A 51 4.48 -11.69 18.68
N VAL A 52 4.93 -11.05 17.61
CA VAL A 52 4.91 -9.60 17.40
C VAL A 52 4.16 -9.30 16.11
N ALA A 53 3.25 -8.33 16.16
CA ALA A 53 2.62 -7.71 15.01
C ALA A 53 3.36 -6.41 14.72
N CYS A 54 3.85 -6.28 13.51
CA CYS A 54 4.62 -5.14 13.07
C CYS A 54 3.89 -4.42 11.94
N GLN A 55 3.93 -3.10 11.98
CA GLN A 55 3.29 -2.24 10.99
C GLN A 55 4.17 -1.04 10.67
N ILE A 56 4.24 -0.69 9.38
CA ILE A 56 4.85 0.55 8.90
C ILE A 56 3.78 1.34 8.16
N ALA A 57 3.44 2.50 8.70
CA ALA A 57 2.52 3.44 8.10
C ALA A 57 3.30 4.62 7.50
N PHE A 58 3.06 4.90 6.23
CA PHE A 58 3.50 6.12 5.55
C PHE A 58 2.30 7.06 5.48
N LYS A 59 2.48 8.32 5.88
CA LYS A 59 1.46 9.38 5.75
C LYS A 59 1.38 9.92 4.32
N VAL A 60 1.23 8.99 3.39
CA VAL A 60 1.19 9.21 1.95
C VAL A 60 0.14 8.29 1.39
N GLY A 61 -0.75 8.82 0.57
CA GLY A 61 -1.71 8.03 -0.17
C GLY A 61 -2.09 8.67 -1.49
N HIS A 62 -3.27 8.31 -1.98
CA HIS A 62 -3.89 8.84 -3.19
C HIS A 62 -3.92 10.37 -3.27
N ASN A 63 -4.08 11.06 -2.13
CA ASN A 63 -4.17 12.52 -2.05
C ASN A 63 -2.84 13.24 -2.34
N ASN A 64 -1.72 12.51 -2.33
CA ASN A 64 -0.39 13.06 -2.57
C ASN A 64 0.03 12.95 -4.04
N GLU A 65 -0.79 12.35 -4.90
CA GLU A 65 -0.52 12.17 -6.33
C GLU A 65 -0.62 13.48 -7.11
N ARG A 66 0.15 13.58 -8.21
CA ARG A 66 0.06 14.72 -9.14
C ARG A 66 -0.92 14.40 -10.26
N ALA A 67 -1.57 15.44 -10.80
CA ALA A 67 -2.38 15.31 -12.01
C ALA A 67 -1.56 14.66 -13.13
N GLY A 68 -2.14 13.66 -13.80
CA GLY A 68 -1.46 12.89 -14.85
C GLY A 68 -0.52 11.80 -14.32
N VAL A 69 -0.46 11.55 -13.01
CA VAL A 69 0.28 10.41 -12.43
C VAL A 69 -0.60 9.67 -11.40
N THR A 70 -1.87 9.52 -11.73
CA THR A 70 -2.84 8.84 -10.86
C THR A 70 -2.51 7.35 -10.72
N GLY A 71 -2.73 6.81 -9.53
CA GLY A 71 -2.45 5.41 -9.18
C GLY A 71 -0.98 5.11 -8.88
N ALA A 72 -0.13 6.13 -8.75
CA ALA A 72 1.27 5.97 -8.38
C ALA A 72 1.45 5.47 -6.93
N ALA A 73 0.57 5.86 -6.00
CA ALA A 73 0.64 5.40 -4.62
C ALA A 73 0.32 3.91 -4.51
N HIS A 74 -0.76 3.47 -5.15
CA HIS A 74 -1.13 2.06 -5.22
C HIS A 74 -0.10 1.24 -5.99
N MET A 75 0.41 1.74 -7.12
CA MET A 75 1.49 1.07 -7.85
C MET A 75 2.76 0.95 -7.00
N LEU A 76 3.12 1.99 -6.25
CA LEU A 76 4.26 1.93 -5.33
C LEU A 76 4.06 0.86 -4.26
N GLU A 77 2.84 0.69 -3.74
CA GLU A 77 2.51 -0.39 -2.81
C GLU A 77 2.94 -1.76 -3.34
N HIS A 78 2.52 -2.09 -4.57
CA HIS A 78 2.87 -3.34 -5.24
C HIS A 78 4.39 -3.44 -5.47
N MET A 79 5.00 -2.35 -5.94
CA MET A 79 6.42 -2.33 -6.29
C MET A 79 7.33 -2.52 -5.08
N MET A 80 6.89 -2.12 -3.90
CA MET A 80 7.65 -2.33 -2.67
C MET A 80 7.75 -3.81 -2.26
N PHE A 81 7.02 -4.73 -2.90
CA PHE A 81 7.18 -6.18 -2.72
C PHE A 81 8.11 -6.84 -3.74
N LYS A 82 8.46 -6.16 -4.84
CA LYS A 82 9.25 -6.70 -5.95
C LYS A 82 10.76 -6.78 -5.68
N GLY A 83 11.14 -6.49 -4.44
CA GLY A 83 12.49 -6.67 -3.91
C GLY A 83 13.31 -5.40 -3.86
N THR A 84 14.60 -5.60 -3.60
CA THR A 84 15.56 -4.53 -3.32
C THR A 84 16.85 -4.77 -4.09
N ARG A 85 17.88 -3.97 -3.80
CA ARG A 85 19.24 -4.22 -4.31
C ARG A 85 19.87 -5.50 -3.75
N THR A 86 19.40 -5.97 -2.59
CA THR A 86 19.95 -7.16 -1.92
C THR A 86 19.01 -8.36 -1.93
N ILE A 87 17.69 -8.13 -2.04
CA ILE A 87 16.65 -9.15 -1.98
C ILE A 87 15.92 -9.22 -3.33
N GLY A 88 15.63 -10.45 -3.80
CA GLY A 88 14.85 -10.66 -5.02
C GLY A 88 15.67 -10.59 -6.31
N THR A 89 16.98 -10.80 -6.25
CA THR A 89 17.87 -10.85 -7.42
C THR A 89 19.00 -11.84 -7.23
N ARG A 90 19.43 -12.48 -8.32
CA ARG A 90 20.61 -13.36 -8.38
C ARG A 90 21.89 -12.59 -8.68
N ASP A 91 21.77 -11.52 -9.46
CA ASP A 91 22.86 -10.61 -9.79
C ASP A 91 22.28 -9.23 -10.12
N TYR A 92 22.36 -8.32 -9.16
CA TYR A 92 21.84 -6.96 -9.33
C TYR A 92 22.63 -6.16 -10.37
N ALA A 93 23.95 -6.37 -10.44
CA ALA A 93 24.79 -5.59 -11.35
C ALA A 93 24.50 -5.92 -12.82
N ALA A 94 24.26 -7.20 -13.11
CA ALA A 94 23.83 -7.65 -14.44
C ALA A 94 22.37 -7.27 -14.77
N GLU A 95 21.51 -7.13 -13.76
CA GLU A 95 20.11 -6.75 -13.94
C GLU A 95 19.92 -5.27 -14.31
N VAL A 96 20.72 -4.37 -13.74
CA VAL A 96 20.61 -2.91 -13.95
C VAL A 96 20.58 -2.47 -15.42
N PRO A 97 21.48 -2.91 -16.32
CA PRO A 97 21.42 -2.51 -17.72
C PRO A 97 20.13 -2.98 -18.41
N LEU A 98 19.68 -4.21 -18.14
CA LEU A 98 18.43 -4.74 -18.69
C LEU A 98 17.23 -3.91 -18.25
N MET A 99 17.17 -3.52 -16.97
CA MET A 99 16.09 -2.66 -16.47
C MET A 99 16.05 -1.31 -17.20
N LYS A 100 17.21 -0.72 -17.51
CA LYS A 100 17.25 0.54 -18.27
C LYS A 100 16.70 0.37 -19.69
N GLU A 101 17.02 -0.75 -20.35
CA GLU A 101 16.48 -1.06 -21.68
C GLU A 101 14.97 -1.30 -21.65
N ILE A 102 14.46 -2.00 -20.63
CA ILE A 102 13.01 -2.21 -20.43
C ILE A 102 12.32 -0.86 -20.25
N ASP A 103 12.81 -0.02 -19.33
CA ASP A 103 12.26 1.31 -19.07
C ASP A 103 12.28 2.15 -20.35
N GLN A 104 13.37 2.13 -21.12
CA GLN A 104 13.47 2.87 -22.37
C GLN A 104 12.46 2.37 -23.41
N ALA A 105 12.40 1.06 -23.67
CA ALA A 105 11.49 0.48 -24.66
C ALA A 105 10.02 0.77 -24.31
N ALA A 106 9.67 0.72 -23.03
CA ALA A 106 8.34 1.03 -22.56
C ALA A 106 7.98 2.52 -22.68
N ASN A 107 8.92 3.42 -22.36
CA ASN A 107 8.72 4.86 -22.57
C ASN A 107 8.54 5.18 -24.05
N GLU A 108 9.37 4.62 -24.93
CA GLU A 108 9.23 4.81 -26.39
C GLU A 108 7.89 4.26 -26.91
N MET A 109 7.43 3.12 -26.37
CA MET A 109 6.13 2.55 -26.72
C MET A 109 4.98 3.45 -26.25
N LEU A 110 5.10 4.01 -25.04
CA LEU A 110 4.12 4.94 -24.50
C LEU A 110 4.06 6.22 -25.34
N ASP A 111 5.22 6.81 -25.67
CA ASP A 111 5.32 8.01 -26.50
C ASP A 111 4.68 7.80 -27.87
N GLU A 112 4.88 6.63 -28.49
CA GLU A 112 4.24 6.29 -29.76
C GLU A 112 2.71 6.15 -29.61
N LYS A 113 2.23 5.49 -28.55
CA LYS A 113 0.80 5.36 -28.27
C LYS A 113 0.12 6.72 -28.00
N LEU A 114 0.83 7.66 -27.39
CA LEU A 114 0.32 9.01 -27.09
C LEU A 114 0.05 9.85 -28.35
N LYS A 115 0.62 9.50 -29.51
CA LYS A 115 0.34 10.16 -30.79
C LYS A 115 -1.06 9.86 -31.35
N GLY A 116 -1.78 8.90 -30.77
CA GLY A 116 -3.17 8.60 -31.15
C GLY A 116 -3.29 8.13 -32.60
N SER A 117 -4.00 8.87 -33.44
CA SER A 117 -4.22 8.52 -34.85
C SER A 117 -2.96 8.56 -35.71
N GLU A 118 -1.92 9.26 -35.28
CA GLU A 118 -0.62 9.33 -35.98
C GLU A 118 0.37 8.24 -35.51
N ALA A 119 -0.06 7.36 -34.61
CA ALA A 119 0.80 6.33 -34.05
C ALA A 119 1.17 5.25 -35.09
N ASP A 120 2.46 4.93 -35.17
CA ASP A 120 2.93 3.80 -35.96
C ASP A 120 2.65 2.47 -35.24
N THR A 121 1.64 1.75 -35.73
CA THR A 121 1.23 0.45 -35.18
C THR A 121 2.32 -0.62 -35.31
N THR A 122 3.13 -0.57 -36.38
CA THR A 122 4.23 -1.52 -36.58
C THR A 122 5.34 -1.28 -35.58
N ARG A 123 5.64 0.00 -35.31
CA ARG A 123 6.62 0.37 -34.26
C ARG A 123 6.15 -0.07 -32.88
N ILE A 124 4.88 0.12 -32.55
CA ILE A 124 4.30 -0.33 -31.27
C ILE A 124 4.43 -1.84 -31.12
N GLU A 125 4.10 -2.62 -32.16
CA GLU A 125 4.21 -4.08 -32.13
C GLU A 125 5.66 -4.55 -31.95
N ASN A 126 6.61 -3.90 -32.63
CA ASN A 126 8.04 -4.21 -32.49
C ASN A 126 8.57 -3.87 -31.09
N LEU A 127 8.19 -2.72 -30.53
CA LEU A 127 8.54 -2.33 -29.17
C LEU A 127 7.92 -3.27 -28.13
N ALA A 128 6.67 -3.71 -28.33
CA ALA A 128 6.02 -4.67 -27.46
C ALA A 128 6.74 -6.04 -27.46
N LYS A 129 7.17 -6.54 -28.64
CA LYS A 129 7.97 -7.76 -28.74
C LYS A 129 9.32 -7.60 -28.04
N ARG A 130 10.01 -6.47 -28.27
CA ARG A 130 11.29 -6.17 -27.60
C ARG A 130 11.14 -6.12 -26.08
N LEU A 131 10.06 -5.50 -25.59
CA LEU A 131 9.77 -5.43 -24.16
C LEU A 131 9.55 -6.83 -23.56
N ASP A 132 8.77 -7.68 -24.21
CA ASP A 132 8.53 -9.06 -23.77
C ASP A 132 9.83 -9.89 -23.74
N GLU A 133 10.68 -9.77 -24.75
CA GLU A 133 12.01 -10.41 -24.78
C GLU A 133 12.89 -9.95 -23.61
N LEU A 134 12.99 -8.64 -23.40
CA LEU A 134 13.78 -8.07 -22.31
C LEU A 134 13.24 -8.50 -20.93
N GLN A 135 11.92 -8.54 -20.75
CA GLN A 135 11.31 -9.02 -19.52
C GLN A 135 11.59 -10.51 -19.27
N LYS A 136 11.59 -11.34 -20.32
CA LYS A 136 11.98 -12.76 -20.22
C LYS A 136 13.45 -12.92 -19.85
N GLU A 137 14.32 -12.06 -20.35
CA GLU A 137 15.73 -12.04 -19.94
C GLU A 137 15.89 -11.59 -18.48
N GLN A 138 15.17 -10.55 -18.05
CA GLN A 138 15.20 -10.09 -16.67
C GLN A 138 14.80 -11.20 -15.68
N LYS A 139 13.81 -12.03 -16.02
CA LYS A 139 13.36 -13.17 -15.18
C LYS A 139 14.46 -14.18 -14.86
N LYS A 140 15.57 -14.21 -15.60
CA LYS A 140 16.72 -15.07 -15.28
C LYS A 140 17.44 -14.61 -14.02
N TYR A 141 17.40 -13.30 -13.74
CA TYR A 141 18.05 -12.64 -12.61
C TYR A 141 17.07 -12.33 -11.48
N ALA A 142 15.86 -11.86 -11.81
CA ALA A 142 14.84 -11.53 -10.83
C ALA A 142 14.33 -12.79 -10.12
N VAL A 143 14.29 -12.75 -8.79
CA VAL A 143 13.72 -13.81 -7.96
C VAL A 143 12.41 -13.30 -7.37
N GLY A 144 11.30 -13.70 -7.98
CA GLY A 144 9.97 -13.30 -7.55
C GLY A 144 9.65 -13.75 -6.12
N GLU A 145 8.86 -12.93 -5.41
CA GLU A 145 8.33 -13.22 -4.07
C GLU A 145 9.38 -13.48 -2.98
N GLU A 146 10.66 -13.15 -3.19
CA GLU A 146 11.72 -13.53 -2.22
C GLU A 146 11.52 -12.89 -0.85
N LEU A 147 11.05 -11.64 -0.77
CA LEU A 147 10.72 -10.98 0.50
C LEU A 147 9.62 -11.76 1.26
N SER A 148 8.55 -12.12 0.56
CA SER A 148 7.44 -12.92 1.10
C SER A 148 7.93 -14.30 1.57
N ASN A 149 8.79 -14.94 0.78
CA ASN A 149 9.38 -16.23 1.10
C ASN A 149 10.31 -16.16 2.32
N LEU A 150 11.13 -15.11 2.47
CA LEU A 150 11.98 -14.90 3.64
C LEU A 150 11.16 -14.77 4.92
N TYR A 151 10.06 -14.03 4.87
CA TYR A 151 9.14 -13.95 5.99
C TYR A 151 8.50 -15.30 6.30
N LYS A 152 7.94 -15.99 5.31
CA LYS A 152 7.31 -17.32 5.48
C LYS A 152 8.28 -18.35 6.07
N LYS A 153 9.52 -18.42 5.56
CA LYS A 153 10.59 -19.30 6.09
C LYS A 153 10.91 -19.05 7.56
N ASN A 154 10.65 -17.83 8.05
CA ASN A 154 10.90 -17.43 9.43
C ASN A 154 9.63 -17.41 10.31
N GLY A 155 8.53 -18.03 9.86
CA GLY A 155 7.26 -18.09 10.60
C GLY A 155 6.41 -16.82 10.49
N GLY A 156 6.74 -15.94 9.55
CA GLY A 156 5.94 -14.76 9.23
C GLY A 156 4.61 -15.13 8.59
N SER A 157 3.55 -14.42 9.00
CA SER A 157 2.20 -14.61 8.50
C SER A 157 1.46 -13.28 8.39
N GLY A 158 0.47 -13.22 7.51
CA GLY A 158 -0.33 -12.01 7.31
C GLY A 158 0.48 -10.82 6.79
N LEU A 159 1.52 -11.09 5.98
CA LEU A 159 2.18 -10.04 5.21
C LEU A 159 1.15 -9.46 4.24
N ASN A 160 0.87 -8.17 4.36
CA ASN A 160 -0.05 -7.47 3.47
C ASN A 160 0.28 -5.99 3.42
N ALA A 161 -0.26 -5.30 2.42
CA ALA A 161 -0.29 -3.86 2.38
C ALA A 161 -1.67 -3.36 1.94
N TYR A 162 -1.89 -2.07 2.14
CA TYR A 162 -3.01 -1.36 1.55
C TYR A 162 -2.72 0.14 1.53
N THR A 163 -3.22 0.79 0.50
CA THR A 163 -3.13 2.24 0.30
C THR A 163 -4.52 2.84 0.40
N ALA A 164 -4.64 3.79 1.31
CA ALA A 164 -5.78 4.66 1.48
C ALA A 164 -5.44 6.06 0.96
N ASP A 165 -6.32 7.01 1.22
CA ASP A 165 -6.18 8.32 0.61
C ASP A 165 -5.06 9.17 1.22
N ASP A 166 -4.85 9.01 2.51
CA ASP A 166 -3.87 9.77 3.28
C ASP A 166 -2.71 8.93 3.82
N TYR A 167 -2.75 7.60 3.61
CA TYR A 167 -1.72 6.71 4.12
C TYR A 167 -1.60 5.39 3.36
N THR A 168 -0.39 4.83 3.35
CA THR A 168 -0.07 3.50 2.87
C THR A 168 0.50 2.71 4.03
N ASN A 169 0.03 1.47 4.20
CA ASN A 169 0.34 0.67 5.36
C ASN A 169 0.87 -0.69 4.96
N TYR A 170 1.93 -1.15 5.63
CA TYR A 170 2.50 -2.48 5.47
C TYR A 170 2.43 -3.21 6.80
N ILE A 171 1.87 -4.41 6.82
CA ILE A 171 1.63 -5.19 8.04
C ILE A 171 2.22 -6.59 7.93
N ILE A 172 2.68 -7.13 9.05
CA ILE A 172 3.09 -8.52 9.18
C ILE A 172 3.04 -8.99 10.63
N LYS A 173 2.80 -10.29 10.85
CA LYS A 173 2.94 -10.96 12.15
C LYS A 173 4.12 -11.94 12.11
N LEU A 174 4.97 -11.92 13.12
CA LEU A 174 6.17 -12.73 13.24
C LEU A 174 6.31 -13.33 14.64
N PRO A 175 7.09 -14.41 14.81
CA PRO A 175 7.57 -14.83 16.12
C PRO A 175 8.35 -13.70 16.81
N SER A 176 8.20 -13.54 18.12
CA SER A 176 8.83 -12.45 18.89
C SER A 176 10.36 -12.41 18.79
N ASN A 177 11.01 -13.55 18.54
CA ASN A 177 12.46 -13.64 18.32
C ASN A 177 12.91 -13.24 16.89
N LYS A 178 12.00 -12.79 16.02
CA LYS A 178 12.28 -12.39 14.62
C LYS A 178 12.11 -10.90 14.37
N LEU A 179 11.99 -10.07 15.41
CA LEU A 179 11.90 -8.61 15.25
C LEU A 179 13.12 -8.03 14.49
N GLU A 180 14.33 -8.51 14.81
CA GLU A 180 15.56 -8.02 14.16
C GLU A 180 15.58 -8.31 12.65
N LEU A 181 15.08 -9.48 12.24
CA LEU A 181 14.91 -9.83 10.83
C LEU A 181 13.96 -8.85 10.14
N TRP A 182 12.83 -8.53 10.77
CA TRP A 182 11.88 -7.56 10.22
C TRP A 182 12.50 -6.17 10.09
N CYS A 183 13.20 -5.68 11.12
CA CYS A 183 13.89 -4.39 11.04
C CYS A 183 14.88 -4.36 9.87
N TRP A 184 15.64 -5.44 9.66
CA TRP A 184 16.61 -5.54 8.57
C TRP A 184 15.93 -5.55 7.18
N LEU A 185 14.92 -6.40 6.99
CA LEU A 185 14.17 -6.53 5.74
C LEU A 185 13.49 -5.21 5.36
N GLU A 186 12.80 -4.58 6.32
CA GLU A 186 12.08 -3.33 6.08
C GLU A 186 13.02 -2.14 5.87
N SER A 187 14.16 -2.10 6.58
CA SER A 187 15.17 -1.07 6.37
C SER A 187 15.72 -1.11 4.95
N ASP A 188 16.02 -2.31 4.41
CA ASP A 188 16.51 -2.41 3.03
C ASP A 188 15.40 -2.15 2.01
N ARG A 189 14.17 -2.60 2.29
CA ARG A 189 13.00 -2.36 1.42
C ARG A 189 12.71 -0.87 1.24
N ILE A 190 12.82 -0.09 2.30
CA ILE A 190 12.58 1.35 2.29
C ILE A 190 13.76 2.12 1.71
N ALA A 191 15.00 1.72 2.03
CA ALA A 191 16.18 2.44 1.58
C ALA A 191 16.55 2.14 0.12
N ASN A 192 16.36 0.90 -0.33
CA ASN A 192 16.90 0.40 -1.60
C ASN A 192 15.86 -0.35 -2.45
N PRO A 193 14.63 0.16 -2.67
CA PRO A 193 13.64 -0.55 -3.45
C PRO A 193 14.05 -0.68 -4.92
N VAL A 194 13.72 -1.81 -5.54
CA VAL A 194 13.95 -2.08 -6.96
C VAL A 194 12.64 -2.55 -7.59
N PHE A 195 12.14 -1.79 -8.57
CA PHE A 195 10.83 -2.02 -9.20
C PHE A 195 10.93 -3.05 -10.32
N ARG A 196 11.07 -4.33 -9.94
CA ARG A 196 11.08 -5.45 -10.89
C ARG A 196 9.68 -5.74 -11.36
N GLU A 197 9.56 -6.28 -12.57
CA GLU A 197 8.27 -6.72 -13.14
C GLU A 197 7.21 -5.60 -13.25
N PHE A 198 7.61 -4.32 -13.22
CA PHE A 198 6.70 -3.18 -13.13
C PHE A 198 5.55 -3.23 -14.16
N TYR A 199 5.87 -3.46 -15.43
CA TYR A 199 4.87 -3.50 -16.50
C TYR A 199 3.94 -4.72 -16.42
N ALA A 200 4.43 -5.86 -15.93
CA ALA A 200 3.57 -7.02 -15.71
C ALA A 200 2.62 -6.76 -14.53
N GLU A 201 3.11 -6.12 -13.48
CA GLU A 201 2.30 -5.75 -12.32
C GLU A 201 1.27 -4.67 -12.66
N LYS A 202 1.58 -3.76 -13.59
CA LYS A 202 0.62 -2.76 -14.09
C LYS A 202 -0.65 -3.41 -14.64
N GLU A 203 -0.51 -4.50 -15.39
CA GLU A 203 -1.65 -5.27 -15.89
C GLU A 203 -2.43 -5.96 -14.75
N VAL A 204 -1.74 -6.45 -13.71
CA VAL A 204 -2.39 -7.02 -12.52
C VAL A 204 -3.23 -5.97 -11.80
N VAL A 205 -2.71 -4.75 -11.63
CA VAL A 205 -3.46 -3.65 -10.99
C VAL A 205 -4.66 -3.22 -11.86
N HIS A 206 -4.51 -3.22 -13.19
CA HIS A 206 -5.64 -2.98 -14.09
C HIS A 206 -6.74 -4.04 -13.92
N GLU A 207 -6.38 -5.32 -13.80
CA GLU A 207 -7.35 -6.39 -13.56
C GLU A 207 -7.97 -6.30 -12.16
N GLU A 208 -7.21 -5.91 -11.14
CA GLU A 208 -7.75 -5.64 -9.80
C GLU A 208 -8.81 -4.54 -9.84
N ARG A 209 -8.53 -3.43 -10.54
CA ARG A 209 -9.52 -2.37 -10.72
C ARG A 209 -10.75 -2.88 -11.46
N ARG A 210 -10.57 -3.68 -12.52
CA ARG A 210 -11.70 -4.26 -13.26
C ARG A 210 -12.62 -5.06 -12.34
N MET A 211 -12.05 -5.85 -11.45
CA MET A 211 -12.79 -6.66 -10.48
C MET A 211 -13.43 -5.84 -9.35
N ARG A 212 -12.76 -4.79 -8.86
CA ARG A 212 -13.20 -3.99 -7.70
C ARG A 212 -14.07 -2.78 -8.04
N MET A 213 -13.94 -2.23 -9.24
CA MET A 213 -14.59 -0.98 -9.67
C MET A 213 -15.51 -1.17 -10.87
N ASP A 214 -15.00 -1.76 -11.95
CA ASP A 214 -15.74 -1.80 -13.22
C ASP A 214 -16.82 -2.90 -13.24
N THR A 215 -16.59 -4.04 -12.59
CA THR A 215 -17.50 -5.20 -12.63
C THR A 215 -18.59 -5.16 -11.54
N VAL A 216 -18.44 -4.29 -10.53
CA VAL A 216 -19.37 -4.20 -9.39
C VAL A 216 -20.11 -2.86 -9.35
N PRO A 217 -21.45 -2.86 -9.21
CA PRO A 217 -22.23 -1.62 -9.21
C PRO A 217 -21.82 -0.63 -8.11
N SER A 218 -21.42 -1.13 -6.94
CA SER A 218 -20.96 -0.30 -5.83
C SER A 218 -19.68 0.48 -6.16
N GLY A 219 -18.73 -0.16 -6.85
CA GLY A 219 -17.47 0.47 -7.26
C GLY A 219 -17.71 1.55 -8.31
N SER A 220 -18.49 1.24 -9.34
CA SER A 220 -18.87 2.23 -10.37
C SER A 220 -19.66 3.41 -9.77
N MET A 221 -20.57 3.14 -8.82
CA MET A 221 -21.31 4.20 -8.08
C MET A 221 -20.36 5.07 -7.26
N TRP A 222 -19.42 4.45 -6.54
CA TRP A 222 -18.43 5.17 -5.74
C TRP A 222 -17.57 6.06 -6.64
N GLU A 223 -17.09 5.55 -7.77
CA GLU A 223 -16.33 6.36 -8.72
C GLU A 223 -17.16 7.54 -9.21
N LEU A 224 -18.41 7.36 -9.64
CA LEU A 224 -19.26 8.47 -10.08
C LEU A 224 -19.50 9.50 -8.97
N PHE A 225 -19.65 9.07 -7.72
CA PHE A 225 -19.89 9.94 -6.59
C PHE A 225 -18.65 10.78 -6.20
N PHE A 226 -17.47 10.17 -6.28
CA PHE A 226 -16.21 10.80 -5.87
C PHE A 226 -15.40 11.41 -7.03
N ARG A 227 -15.68 11.04 -8.28
CA ARG A 227 -15.02 11.56 -9.50
C ARG A 227 -15.32 13.05 -9.64
N PRO A 228 -14.29 13.91 -9.74
CA PRO A 228 -14.51 15.33 -9.95
C PRO A 228 -15.12 15.59 -11.34
N PRO A 229 -15.96 16.62 -11.49
CA PRO A 229 -16.28 17.14 -12.82
C PRO A 229 -14.99 17.62 -13.51
N ILE A 230 -14.92 17.43 -14.83
CA ILE A 230 -13.72 17.55 -15.69
C ILE A 230 -12.99 18.92 -15.63
N TRP A 231 -13.60 19.92 -14.98
CA TRP A 231 -13.14 21.32 -14.92
C TRP A 231 -12.53 21.76 -13.58
N ARG A 232 -12.41 20.87 -12.58
CA ARG A 232 -11.85 21.24 -11.27
C ARG A 232 -10.49 20.60 -11.02
N ILE A 233 -9.53 21.47 -10.67
CA ILE A 233 -8.19 21.20 -10.13
C ILE A 233 -8.26 20.04 -9.10
N PRO A 234 -7.26 19.13 -9.05
CA PRO A 234 -7.18 18.11 -8.00
C PRO A 234 -7.29 18.78 -6.64
N ILE A 235 -8.36 18.50 -5.90
CA ILE A 235 -8.54 19.03 -4.55
C ILE A 235 -7.71 18.15 -3.63
N PRO A 236 -6.76 18.70 -2.85
CA PRO A 236 -6.06 17.95 -1.82
C PRO A 236 -7.09 17.33 -0.85
N GLY A 237 -7.01 16.02 -0.60
CA GLY A 237 -7.90 15.34 0.35
C GLY A 237 -9.06 14.53 -0.24
N ARG A 238 -9.11 14.26 -1.56
CA ARG A 238 -10.16 13.44 -2.17
C ARG A 238 -9.70 12.04 -2.58
N PRO A 239 -10.49 11.00 -2.25
CA PRO A 239 -10.11 9.63 -2.55
C PRO A 239 -9.79 9.38 -4.03
N SER A 240 -8.51 9.18 -4.37
CA SER A 240 -8.08 8.74 -5.70
C SER A 240 -8.06 7.21 -5.81
N GLY A 241 -8.34 6.49 -4.71
CA GLY A 241 -8.27 5.02 -4.55
C GLY A 241 -9.20 4.16 -5.40
N GLY A 242 -9.73 4.71 -6.47
CA GLY A 242 -10.46 3.99 -7.51
C GLY A 242 -10.28 4.56 -8.92
N LEU A 243 -9.52 5.66 -9.07
CA LEU A 243 -9.25 6.24 -10.38
C LEU A 243 -8.37 5.30 -11.21
N PRO A 244 -8.57 5.25 -12.54
CA PRO A 244 -7.68 4.49 -13.41
C PRO A 244 -6.24 5.00 -13.28
N ILE A 245 -5.30 4.06 -13.30
CA ILE A 245 -3.88 4.39 -13.42
C ILE A 245 -3.70 5.19 -14.71
N SER A 246 -3.08 6.36 -14.60
CA SER A 246 -2.80 7.16 -15.78
C SER A 246 -1.89 6.38 -16.74
N PRO A 247 -2.10 6.44 -18.07
CA PRO A 247 -1.18 5.83 -19.03
C PRO A 247 0.27 6.27 -18.79
N THR A 248 0.45 7.52 -18.38
CA THR A 248 1.71 8.19 -18.03
C THR A 248 2.29 7.83 -16.67
N THR A 249 1.57 7.06 -15.83
CA THR A 249 2.12 6.48 -14.59
C THR A 249 3.04 5.33 -14.97
N ASP A 250 4.33 5.64 -15.06
CA ASP A 250 5.42 4.71 -15.39
C ASP A 250 6.46 4.62 -14.25
N VAL A 251 7.50 3.79 -14.41
CA VAL A 251 8.55 3.53 -13.42
C VAL A 251 9.15 4.82 -12.85
N LYS A 252 9.46 5.78 -13.73
CA LYS A 252 10.11 7.05 -13.34
C LYS A 252 9.20 7.92 -12.46
N PRO A 253 7.94 8.23 -12.84
CA PRO A 253 6.99 8.88 -11.95
C PRO A 253 6.78 8.17 -10.61
N CYS A 254 6.67 6.82 -10.60
CA CYS A 254 6.54 6.06 -9.34
C CYS A 254 7.79 6.16 -8.46
N ARG A 255 8.99 6.16 -9.05
CA ARG A 255 10.25 6.30 -8.31
C ARG A 255 10.42 7.72 -7.75
N ASN A 256 10.02 8.72 -8.53
CA ASN A 256 9.98 10.10 -8.08
C ASN A 256 8.96 10.29 -6.95
N PHE A 257 7.81 9.62 -7.03
CA PHE A 257 6.84 9.62 -5.94
C PHE A 257 7.47 9.05 -4.67
N SER A 258 8.01 7.83 -4.70
CA SER A 258 8.70 7.22 -3.55
C SER A 258 9.75 8.14 -2.90
N THR A 259 10.64 8.73 -3.70
CA THR A 259 11.72 9.59 -3.19
C THR A 259 11.24 10.94 -2.65
N SER A 260 10.14 11.48 -3.17
CA SER A 260 9.62 12.79 -2.76
C SER A 260 8.58 12.73 -1.64
N THR A 261 7.83 11.63 -1.53
CA THR A 261 6.71 11.54 -0.59
C THR A 261 6.97 10.62 0.60
N MET A 262 8.01 9.78 0.61
CA MET A 262 8.31 8.88 1.74
C MET A 262 9.52 9.29 2.61
N PRO A 263 9.69 10.56 3.04
CA PRO A 263 10.77 10.89 3.99
C PRO A 263 10.51 10.22 5.34
N PRO A 264 11.56 9.94 6.15
CA PRO A 264 11.41 9.28 7.46
C PRO A 264 10.47 9.99 8.43
N THR A 265 10.30 11.31 8.31
CA THR A 265 9.37 12.13 9.10
C THR A 265 7.89 11.83 8.84
N MET A 266 7.57 11.23 7.70
CA MET A 266 6.21 10.82 7.33
C MET A 266 5.94 9.34 7.65
N GLN A 267 6.86 8.67 8.34
CA GLN A 267 6.77 7.26 8.66
C GLN A 267 6.41 7.07 10.13
N SER A 268 5.62 6.04 10.43
CA SER A 268 5.34 5.59 11.78
C SER A 268 5.43 4.08 11.85
N LEU A 269 6.21 3.61 12.81
CA LEU A 269 6.47 2.21 13.08
C LEU A 269 5.64 1.79 14.28
N CYS A 270 4.76 0.80 14.13
CA CYS A 270 4.01 0.25 15.27
C CYS A 270 4.41 -1.21 15.48
N GLY A 271 4.88 -1.53 16.68
CA GLY A 271 5.19 -2.88 17.13
C GLY A 271 4.31 -3.28 18.31
N LEU A 272 3.45 -4.28 18.12
CA LEU A 272 2.57 -4.84 19.14
C LEU A 272 3.00 -6.26 19.46
N GLY A 273 3.47 -6.55 20.67
CA GLY A 273 3.76 -7.92 21.09
C GLY A 273 4.83 -8.06 22.17
N THR A 274 5.31 -9.29 22.38
CA THR A 274 6.38 -9.54 23.35
C THR A 274 7.69 -8.97 22.82
N LEU A 275 8.16 -7.87 23.40
CA LEU A 275 9.39 -7.21 22.98
C LEU A 275 10.27 -6.96 24.20
N ARG A 276 11.35 -7.72 24.36
CA ARG A 276 12.39 -7.33 25.32
C ARG A 276 13.14 -6.13 24.74
N ALA A 277 12.89 -4.94 25.28
CA ALA A 277 13.80 -3.82 25.07
C ALA A 277 15.21 -4.25 25.51
N LYS A 278 16.18 -4.32 24.58
CA LYS A 278 17.58 -4.51 24.97
C LYS A 278 18.05 -3.21 25.66
N PRO A 279 18.93 -3.26 26.67
CA PRO A 279 19.35 -2.09 27.45
C PRO A 279 19.94 -0.92 26.63
N HIS A 280 20.32 -1.19 25.37
CA HIS A 280 21.03 -0.27 24.49
C HIS A 280 20.12 0.52 23.53
N TRP A 281 18.79 0.45 23.67
CA TRP A 281 17.83 1.21 22.84
C TRP A 281 17.61 2.65 23.34
N LYS A 282 18.62 3.25 23.98
CA LYS A 282 18.62 4.65 24.43
C LYS A 282 19.31 5.55 23.42
#